data_AF-A0A522EE58-F1
#
_entry.id   AF-A0A522EE58-F1
#
_cell.length_a   1.000
_cell.length_b   1.000
_cell.length_c   1.000
_cell.angle_alpha   90.00
_cell.angle_beta   90.00
_cell.angle_gamma   90.00
#
_symmetry.space_group_name_H-M   'P 1'
#
loop_
_entity.id
_entity.type
_entity.pdbx_description
1 polymer ?
#
loop_
_entity_poly.entity_id
_entity_poly.type
_entity_poly.pdbx_seq_one_letter_code
_entity_poly.pdbx_strand_id
1 'polypeptide(L)'
;MKSVIISTAYPLRGGIAQSNEGLSRAMNKAGIKNHIISFKFLYPSFFFPNKSFKEVGKGSSDLKISSEISSINPLTWFSVASKIKKEKPDFVVIRYWVPFLSPALGTIARLIKLNTKIKVICLVDQVYPHERRFVDDILAGYTLGSGDAFIVFSKSVEKKLIDFAKGKKIVQTPLPLYTAFGKKISKLNAKKRLGLQKDNRVLLFFGFIRHYKGLDLLIKALAEPKVRK
;
A
#
# COMPACT_ATOMS: atom_id res chain seq x y z
N MET A 1 19.02 -14.04 4.50
CA MET A 1 17.71 -13.83 5.14
C MET A 1 16.59 -14.17 4.16
N LYS A 2 15.44 -14.63 4.67
CA LYS A 2 14.22 -14.93 3.93
C LYS A 2 13.06 -14.11 4.48
N SER A 3 12.24 -13.52 3.61
CA SER A 3 11.04 -12.80 4.01
C SER A 3 9.83 -13.10 3.12
N VAL A 4 8.65 -12.74 3.62
CA VAL A 4 7.38 -12.79 2.88
C VAL A 4 6.70 -11.43 2.98
N ILE A 5 6.20 -10.90 1.87
CA ILE A 5 5.38 -9.68 1.86
C ILE A 5 3.92 -10.10 1.71
N ILE A 6 3.06 -9.65 2.63
CA ILE A 6 1.60 -9.81 2.56
C ILE A 6 1.00 -8.46 2.21
N SER A 7 0.59 -8.32 0.95
CA SER A 7 -0.09 -7.11 0.45
C SER A 7 -0.57 -7.34 -0.98
N THR A 8 -1.30 -6.37 -1.55
CA THR A 8 -1.54 -6.33 -2.98
C THR A 8 -0.25 -6.26 -3.80
N ALA A 9 -0.25 -7.02 -4.89
CA ALA A 9 0.69 -6.99 -6.01
C ALA A 9 -0.05 -7.49 -7.25
N TYR A 10 0.61 -7.46 -8.41
CA TYR A 10 0.05 -8.00 -9.66
C TYR A 10 -0.69 -9.35 -9.44
N PRO A 11 -1.89 -9.55 -10.01
CA PRO A 11 -2.58 -8.72 -11.00
C PRO A 11 -3.32 -7.51 -10.43
N LEU A 12 -3.33 -7.30 -9.11
CA LEU A 12 -3.97 -6.13 -8.53
C LEU A 12 -3.14 -4.88 -8.82
N ARG A 13 -3.80 -3.81 -9.26
CA ARG A 13 -3.15 -2.55 -9.67
C ARG A 13 -3.18 -1.48 -8.58
N GLY A 14 -2.38 -0.43 -8.80
CA GLY A 14 -2.37 0.79 -8.00
C GLY A 14 -1.04 1.05 -7.28
N GLY A 15 -0.94 2.22 -6.63
CA GLY A 15 0.31 2.66 -6.00
C GLY A 15 0.82 1.73 -4.89
N ILE A 16 -0.06 1.01 -4.20
CA ILE A 16 0.34 0.02 -3.20
C ILE A 16 1.02 -1.18 -3.86
N ALA A 17 0.39 -1.76 -4.89
CA ALA A 17 0.94 -2.90 -5.63
C ALA A 17 2.32 -2.58 -6.23
N GLN A 18 2.43 -1.44 -6.93
CA GLN A 18 3.70 -0.99 -7.50
C GLN A 18 4.79 -0.77 -6.44
N SER A 19 4.42 -0.22 -5.28
CA SER A 19 5.35 0.01 -4.18
C SER A 19 5.83 -1.30 -3.55
N ASN A 20 4.96 -2.32 -3.43
CA ASN A 20 5.35 -3.63 -2.90
C ASN A 20 6.26 -4.40 -3.85
N GLU A 21 6.00 -4.33 -5.16
CA GLU A 21 6.89 -4.91 -6.16
C GLU A 21 8.26 -4.22 -6.14
N GLY A 22 8.28 -2.89 -6.01
CA GLY A 22 9.51 -2.13 -5.80
C GLY A 22 10.26 -2.55 -4.53
N LEU A 23 9.55 -2.73 -3.42
CA LEU A 23 10.11 -3.23 -2.16
C LEU A 23 10.68 -4.64 -2.31
N SER A 24 9.95 -5.54 -2.96
CA SER A 24 10.38 -6.92 -3.22
C SER A 24 11.66 -6.96 -4.06
N ARG A 25 11.74 -6.15 -5.12
CA ARG A 25 12.95 -5.99 -5.94
C ARG A 25 14.11 -5.44 -5.12
N ALA A 26 13.88 -4.41 -4.30
CA ALA A 26 14.92 -3.82 -3.46
C ALA A 26 15.45 -4.83 -2.42
N MET A 27 14.56 -5.61 -1.79
CA MET A 27 14.94 -6.69 -0.87
C MET A 27 15.75 -7.77 -1.57
N ASN A 28 15.34 -8.22 -2.77
CA ASN A 28 16.10 -9.20 -3.54
C ASN A 28 17.50 -8.69 -3.91
N LYS A 29 17.62 -7.42 -4.34
CA LYS A 29 18.91 -6.77 -4.62
C LYS A 29 19.81 -6.66 -3.38
N ALA A 30 19.21 -6.50 -2.19
CA ALA A 30 19.92 -6.49 -0.92
C ALA A 30 20.25 -7.91 -0.38
N GLY A 31 20.03 -8.97 -1.17
CA GLY A 31 20.30 -10.36 -0.77
C GLY A 31 19.23 -10.98 0.16
N ILE A 32 18.09 -10.32 0.34
CA ILE A 32 16.95 -10.84 1.12
C ILE A 32 16.00 -11.57 0.15
N LYS A 33 16.07 -12.90 0.17
CA LYS A 33 15.20 -13.75 -0.65
C LYS A 33 13.75 -13.57 -0.21
N ASN A 34 12.89 -13.09 -1.10
CA ASN A 34 11.50 -12.83 -0.75
C ASN A 34 10.51 -13.15 -1.87
N HIS A 35 9.23 -13.20 -1.50
CA HIS A 35 8.10 -13.31 -2.41
C HIS A 35 6.89 -12.58 -1.84
N ILE A 36 5.90 -12.29 -2.69
CA ILE A 36 4.67 -11.59 -2.31
C ILE A 36 3.49 -12.56 -2.33
N ILE A 37 2.75 -12.62 -1.23
CA ILE A 37 1.43 -13.27 -1.16
C ILE A 37 0.37 -12.17 -1.23
N SER A 38 -0.33 -12.13 -2.36
CA SER A 38 -1.34 -11.14 -2.74
C SER A 38 -2.77 -11.65 -2.54
N PHE A 39 -3.71 -10.72 -2.70
CA PHE A 39 -5.13 -10.99 -2.60
C PHE A 39 -5.68 -11.52 -3.93
N LYS A 40 -6.29 -12.71 -3.91
CA LYS A 40 -7.15 -13.20 -4.98
C LYS A 40 -8.48 -12.43 -5.02
N PHE A 41 -8.98 -12.05 -3.85
CA PHE A 41 -10.18 -11.23 -3.68
C PHE A 41 -9.89 -10.13 -2.66
N LEU A 42 -9.93 -8.86 -3.11
CA LEU A 42 -9.56 -7.72 -2.27
C LEU A 42 -10.78 -7.00 -1.70
N TYR A 43 -11.78 -6.67 -2.51
CA TYR A 43 -12.99 -5.96 -2.06
C TYR A 43 -14.24 -6.54 -2.74
N PRO A 44 -15.38 -6.61 -2.02
CA PRO A 44 -16.69 -6.83 -2.62
C PRO A 44 -17.03 -5.77 -3.68
N SER A 45 -17.72 -6.19 -4.74
CA SER A 45 -18.09 -5.32 -5.87
C SER A 45 -18.94 -4.12 -5.46
N PHE A 46 -19.80 -4.25 -4.43
CA PHE A 46 -20.63 -3.14 -3.94
C PHE A 46 -19.83 -1.95 -3.39
N PHE A 47 -18.60 -2.14 -2.89
CA PHE A 47 -17.76 -1.01 -2.49
C PHE A 47 -17.33 -0.17 -3.68
N PHE A 48 -17.24 -0.78 -4.86
CA PHE A 48 -16.71 -0.15 -6.06
C PHE A 48 -17.42 -0.69 -7.32
N PRO A 49 -18.71 -0.36 -7.50
CA PRO A 49 -19.44 -0.77 -8.69
C PRO A 49 -18.69 -0.25 -9.93
N ASN A 50 -18.57 -1.12 -10.94
CA ASN A 50 -17.94 -0.83 -12.23
C ASN A 50 -16.42 -0.56 -12.21
N LYS A 51 -15.69 -0.98 -11.17
CA LYS A 51 -14.22 -0.87 -11.14
C LYS A 51 -13.54 -2.23 -11.15
N SER A 52 -12.72 -2.48 -12.17
CA SER A 52 -11.74 -3.57 -12.13
C SER A 52 -10.51 -3.16 -11.31
N PHE A 53 -10.16 -4.00 -10.33
CA PHE A 53 -8.91 -3.88 -9.57
C PHE A 53 -7.74 -4.61 -10.22
N LYS A 54 -8.01 -5.36 -11.29
CA LYS A 54 -6.98 -6.11 -12.00
C LYS A 54 -6.42 -5.28 -13.15
N GLU A 55 -5.11 -5.36 -13.33
CA GLU A 55 -4.43 -4.89 -14.53
C GLU A 55 -4.57 -5.93 -15.65
N VAL A 56 -4.67 -5.47 -16.89
CA VAL A 56 -4.64 -6.32 -18.08
C VAL A 56 -3.21 -6.23 -18.63
N GLY A 57 -2.46 -7.33 -18.57
CA GLY A 57 -1.05 -7.34 -18.99
C GLY A 57 -0.32 -8.61 -18.60
N LYS A 58 1.01 -8.62 -18.73
CA LYS A 58 1.88 -9.63 -18.13
C LYS A 58 2.44 -9.07 -16.83
N GLY A 59 2.39 -9.87 -15.76
CA GLY A 59 3.04 -9.53 -14.49
C GLY A 59 4.56 -9.45 -14.63
N SER A 60 5.22 -8.92 -13.60
CA SER A 60 6.67 -8.93 -13.50
C SER A 60 7.20 -10.38 -13.45
N SER A 61 8.06 -10.74 -14.41
CA SER A 61 8.69 -12.07 -14.47
C SER A 61 9.84 -12.23 -13.48
N ASP A 62 10.40 -11.12 -12.99
CA ASP A 62 11.49 -11.09 -12.00
C ASP A 62 11.02 -11.30 -10.56
N LEU A 63 9.72 -11.28 -10.29
CA LEU A 63 9.14 -11.40 -8.96
C LEU A 63 8.34 -12.68 -8.77
N LYS A 64 8.48 -13.28 -7.59
CA LYS A 64 7.63 -14.38 -7.13
C LYS A 64 6.39 -13.80 -6.46
N ILE A 65 5.25 -13.88 -7.14
CA ILE A 65 3.97 -13.35 -6.66
C ILE A 65 2.91 -14.45 -6.74
N SER A 66 2.16 -14.65 -5.67
CA SER A 66 1.00 -15.55 -5.64
C SER A 66 -0.26 -14.81 -5.21
N SER A 67 -1.44 -15.23 -5.68
CA SER A 67 -2.72 -14.64 -5.29
C SER A 67 -3.54 -15.66 -4.49
N GLU A 68 -3.44 -15.58 -3.16
CA GLU A 68 -3.93 -16.63 -2.25
C GLU A 68 -4.94 -16.12 -1.22
N ILE A 69 -4.93 -14.82 -0.91
CA ILE A 69 -5.74 -14.27 0.18
C ILE A 69 -7.09 -13.80 -0.34
N SER A 70 -8.16 -14.13 0.37
CA SER A 70 -9.44 -13.45 0.24
C SER A 70 -9.64 -12.55 1.45
N SER A 71 -10.02 -11.29 1.26
CA SER A 71 -10.29 -10.37 2.37
C SER A 71 -11.47 -10.77 3.24
N ILE A 72 -12.35 -11.67 2.76
CA ILE A 72 -13.58 -12.08 3.44
C ILE A 72 -13.67 -13.57 3.76
N ASN A 73 -12.81 -14.41 3.16
CA ASN A 73 -12.86 -15.87 3.38
C ASN A 73 -11.77 -16.32 4.37
N PRO A 74 -12.14 -16.69 5.62
CA PRO A 74 -11.19 -17.05 6.65
C PRO A 74 -10.37 -18.31 6.35
N LEU A 75 -10.88 -19.24 5.54
CA LEU A 75 -10.15 -20.45 5.15
C LEU A 75 -8.82 -20.11 4.46
N THR A 76 -8.82 -19.03 3.67
CA THR A 76 -7.60 -18.54 3.01
C THR A 76 -6.56 -18.03 4.02
N TRP A 77 -6.99 -17.45 5.15
CA TRP A 77 -6.11 -16.90 6.18
C TRP A 77 -5.36 -18.02 6.90
N PHE A 78 -6.07 -19.08 7.28
CA PHE A 78 -5.47 -20.26 7.92
C PHE A 78 -4.51 -20.98 6.97
N SER A 79 -4.90 -21.17 5.70
CA SER A 79 -4.05 -21.80 4.69
C SER A 79 -2.76 -21.01 4.45
N VAL A 80 -2.86 -19.70 4.25
CA VAL A 80 -1.71 -18.81 4.05
C VAL A 80 -0.80 -18.79 5.29
N ALA A 81 -1.37 -18.71 6.50
CA ALA A 81 -0.57 -18.76 7.71
C ALA A 81 0.19 -20.09 7.86
N SER A 82 -0.48 -21.22 7.61
CA SER A 82 0.14 -22.56 7.63
C SER A 82 1.28 -22.68 6.63
N LYS A 83 1.08 -22.18 5.40
CA LYS A 83 2.11 -22.12 4.35
C LYS A 83 3.32 -21.30 4.80
N ILE A 84 3.11 -20.09 5.32
CA ILE A 84 4.18 -19.22 5.80
C ILE A 84 4.97 -19.89 6.94
N LYS A 85 4.29 -20.58 7.86
CA LYS A 85 4.98 -21.32 8.94
C LYS A 85 5.91 -22.40 8.41
N LYS A 86 5.44 -23.19 7.43
CA LYS A 86 6.25 -24.24 6.79
C LYS A 86 7.47 -23.65 6.08
N GLU A 87 7.32 -22.46 5.52
CA GLU A 87 8.38 -21.73 4.85
C GLU A 87 9.46 -21.13 5.75
N LYS A 88 9.18 -21.00 7.06
CA LYS A 88 10.08 -20.50 8.11
C LYS A 88 10.87 -19.23 7.70
N PRO A 89 10.22 -18.15 7.24
CA PRO A 89 10.92 -16.89 6.98
C PRO A 89 11.46 -16.27 8.28
N ASP A 90 12.50 -15.44 8.17
CA ASP A 90 13.02 -14.68 9.30
C ASP A 90 12.01 -13.62 9.76
N PHE A 91 11.33 -12.99 8.80
CA PHE A 91 10.28 -12.00 9.05
C PHE A 91 9.24 -11.95 7.93
N VAL A 92 8.07 -11.41 8.28
CA VAL A 92 6.97 -11.15 7.36
C VAL A 92 6.64 -9.67 7.40
N VAL A 93 6.52 -9.05 6.23
CA VAL A 93 6.05 -7.67 6.09
C VAL A 93 4.57 -7.68 5.77
N ILE A 94 3.74 -7.13 6.65
CA ILE A 94 2.31 -6.95 6.42
C ILE A 94 2.05 -5.49 6.09
N ARG A 95 1.51 -5.22 4.91
CA ARG A 95 1.13 -3.85 4.55
C ARG A 95 -0.29 -3.56 4.97
N TYR A 96 -0.49 -2.45 5.66
CA TYR A 96 -1.76 -2.03 6.23
C TYR A 96 -2.11 -0.62 5.75
N TRP A 97 -3.29 -0.46 5.15
CA TRP A 97 -3.77 0.83 4.63
C TRP A 97 -5.25 1.10 4.91
N VAL A 98 -6.02 0.10 5.33
CA VAL A 98 -7.45 0.27 5.62
C VAL A 98 -7.94 -0.76 6.65
N PRO A 99 -8.76 -0.36 7.64
CA PRO A 99 -9.29 -1.27 8.66
C PRO A 99 -10.10 -2.45 8.13
N PHE A 100 -10.77 -2.31 6.97
CA PHE A 100 -11.52 -3.41 6.35
C PHE A 100 -10.70 -4.70 6.18
N LEU A 101 -9.39 -4.59 5.94
CA LEU A 101 -8.52 -5.75 5.74
C LEU A 101 -8.05 -6.40 7.03
N SER A 102 -8.40 -5.81 8.18
CA SER A 102 -7.88 -6.25 9.45
C SER A 102 -8.23 -7.68 9.85
N PRO A 103 -9.45 -8.19 9.61
CA PRO A 103 -9.75 -9.58 9.93
C PRO A 103 -8.77 -10.54 9.24
N ALA A 104 -8.51 -10.32 7.95
CA ALA A 104 -7.56 -11.12 7.18
C ALA A 104 -6.11 -10.96 7.67
N LEU A 105 -5.61 -9.71 7.69
CA LEU A 105 -4.21 -9.43 7.98
C LEU A 105 -3.86 -9.76 9.44
N GLY A 106 -4.70 -9.36 10.39
CA GLY A 106 -4.51 -9.60 11.81
C GLY A 106 -4.63 -11.08 12.18
N THR A 107 -5.48 -11.86 11.50
CA THR A 107 -5.57 -13.31 11.72
C THR A 107 -4.30 -13.98 11.23
N ILE A 108 -3.86 -13.69 9.99
CA ILE A 108 -2.63 -14.27 9.44
C ILE A 108 -1.44 -13.93 10.35
N ALA A 109 -1.29 -12.66 10.76
CA ALA A 109 -0.21 -12.19 11.62
C ALA A 109 -0.13 -12.95 12.95
N ARG A 110 -1.27 -13.14 13.64
CA ARG A 110 -1.30 -13.89 14.90
C ARG A 110 -1.00 -15.36 14.69
N LEU A 111 -1.62 -15.95 13.67
CA LEU A 111 -1.44 -17.36 13.38
C LEU A 111 0.03 -17.64 13.08
N ILE A 112 0.70 -16.89 12.20
CA ILE A 112 2.11 -17.16 11.86
C ILE A 112 3.04 -17.04 13.07
N LYS A 113 2.76 -16.13 14.00
CA LYS A 113 3.54 -15.96 15.24
C LYS A 113 3.31 -17.07 16.25
N LEU A 114 2.11 -17.67 16.26
CA LEU A 114 1.79 -18.75 17.19
C LEU A 114 2.76 -19.93 16.99
N ASN A 115 3.54 -20.22 18.03
CA ASN A 115 4.53 -21.30 18.08
C ASN A 115 5.66 -21.16 17.04
N THR A 116 6.01 -19.92 16.65
CA THR A 116 7.19 -19.67 15.80
C THR A 116 8.00 -18.47 16.30
N LYS A 117 9.20 -18.28 15.73
CA LYS A 117 10.04 -17.10 15.97
C LYS A 117 9.89 -16.02 14.88
N ILE A 118 8.94 -16.17 13.96
CA ILE A 118 8.74 -15.27 12.83
C ILE A 118 8.37 -13.88 13.34
N LYS A 119 9.10 -12.85 12.91
CA LYS A 119 8.81 -11.45 13.23
C LYS A 119 7.82 -10.85 12.23
N VAL A 120 6.83 -10.11 12.72
CA VAL A 120 5.87 -9.38 11.89
C VAL A 120 6.22 -7.91 11.88
N ILE A 121 6.56 -7.37 10.71
CA ILE A 121 6.82 -5.95 10.49
C ILE A 121 5.60 -5.36 9.76
N CYS A 122 4.94 -4.39 10.37
CA CYS A 122 3.80 -3.72 9.75
C CYS A 122 4.26 -2.48 8.99
N LEU A 123 4.05 -2.46 7.67
CA LEU A 123 4.21 -1.27 6.84
C LEU A 123 2.87 -0.52 6.78
N VAL A 124 2.78 0.63 7.42
CA VAL A 124 1.51 1.32 7.69
C VAL A 124 1.41 2.57 6.81
N ASP A 125 0.54 2.52 5.79
CA ASP A 125 0.25 3.66 4.91
C ASP A 125 -0.70 4.66 5.60
N GLN A 126 -1.74 4.15 6.27
CA GLN A 126 -2.73 4.91 7.01
C GLN A 126 -3.28 4.06 8.16
N VAL A 127 -3.47 4.65 9.34
CA VAL A 127 -4.09 3.95 10.49
C VAL A 127 -5.62 3.91 10.32
N TYR A 128 -6.20 5.06 9.99
CA TYR A 128 -7.64 5.28 9.87
C TYR A 128 -7.97 5.85 8.49
N PRO A 129 -9.16 5.51 7.93
CA PRO A 129 -9.69 6.22 6.79
C PRO A 129 -9.98 7.68 7.14
N HIS A 130 -10.15 8.52 6.10
CA HIS A 130 -10.55 9.91 6.30
C HIS A 130 -11.92 10.05 6.96
N GLU A 131 -12.82 9.09 6.71
CA GLU A 131 -14.13 8.97 7.36
C GLU A 131 -14.06 7.89 8.44
N ARG A 132 -13.52 8.26 9.60
CA ARG A 132 -13.30 7.35 10.72
C ARG A 132 -14.63 6.94 11.37
N ARG A 133 -14.77 5.65 11.64
CA ARG A 133 -15.89 5.05 12.39
C ARG A 133 -15.36 4.38 13.65
N PHE A 134 -16.22 4.19 14.64
CA PHE A 134 -15.83 3.52 15.90
C PHE A 134 -15.23 2.12 15.68
N VAL A 135 -15.80 1.35 14.75
CA VAL A 135 -15.30 0.00 14.41
C VAL A 135 -13.87 0.01 13.84
N ASP A 136 -13.42 1.13 13.27
CA ASP A 136 -12.08 1.24 12.69
C ASP A 136 -10.99 1.12 13.74
N ASP A 137 -11.25 1.54 14.99
CA ASP A 137 -10.30 1.43 16.10
C ASP A 137 -10.06 -0.01 16.52
N ILE A 138 -11.16 -0.77 16.65
CA ILE A 138 -11.11 -2.19 16.99
C ILE A 138 -10.38 -2.96 15.88
N LEU A 139 -10.74 -2.68 14.63
CA LEU A 139 -10.12 -3.33 13.47
C LEU A 139 -8.64 -2.96 13.32
N ALA A 140 -8.29 -1.67 13.42
CA ALA A 140 -6.90 -1.24 13.35
C ALA A 140 -6.08 -1.88 14.48
N GLY A 141 -6.58 -1.86 15.71
CA GLY A 141 -5.94 -2.49 16.86
C GLY A 141 -5.77 -3.99 16.69
N TYR A 142 -6.73 -4.67 16.08
CA TYR A 142 -6.60 -6.09 15.77
C TYR A 142 -5.37 -6.35 14.89
N THR A 143 -5.17 -5.66 13.77
CA THR A 143 -3.98 -5.90 12.94
C THR A 143 -2.71 -5.33 13.54
N LEU A 144 -2.71 -4.05 13.89
CA LEU A 144 -1.51 -3.34 14.31
C LEU A 144 -0.98 -3.86 15.65
N GLY A 145 -1.86 -4.28 16.56
CA GLY A 145 -1.46 -4.91 17.82
C GLY A 145 -0.66 -6.21 17.64
N SER A 146 -0.78 -6.89 16.49
CA SER A 146 -0.05 -8.13 16.20
C SER A 146 1.39 -7.93 15.69
N GLY A 147 1.74 -6.72 15.24
CA GLY A 147 3.08 -6.39 14.75
C GLY A 147 4.14 -6.35 15.85
N ASP A 148 5.38 -6.69 15.51
CA ASP A 148 6.57 -6.60 16.38
C ASP A 148 7.35 -5.29 16.14
N ALA A 149 7.28 -4.75 14.92
CA ALA A 149 7.86 -3.46 14.55
C ALA A 149 7.04 -2.80 13.44
N PHE A 150 7.22 -1.51 13.25
CA PHE A 150 6.44 -0.72 12.29
C PHE A 150 7.32 0.15 11.41
N ILE A 151 6.88 0.32 10.17
CA ILE A 151 7.44 1.27 9.22
C ILE A 151 6.31 2.20 8.80
N VAL A 152 6.55 3.51 8.87
CA VAL A 152 5.57 4.56 8.56
C VAL A 152 6.16 5.58 7.60
N PHE A 153 5.31 6.19 6.77
CA PHE A 153 5.76 7.16 5.78
C PHE A 153 5.67 8.63 6.23
N SER A 154 5.10 8.90 7.41
CA SER A 154 4.97 10.25 7.95
C SER A 154 4.81 10.28 9.45
N LYS A 155 5.23 11.40 10.07
CA LYS A 155 4.98 11.70 11.49
C LYS A 155 3.50 11.67 11.87
N SER A 156 2.61 12.02 10.94
CA SER A 156 1.15 12.01 11.19
C SER A 156 0.62 10.59 11.39
N VAL A 157 1.10 9.64 10.58
CA VAL A 157 0.76 8.22 10.74
C VAL A 157 1.39 7.65 12.00
N GLU A 158 2.66 7.99 12.29
CA GLU A 158 3.35 7.61 13.52
C GLU A 158 2.55 7.99 14.77
N LYS A 159 2.14 9.26 14.89
CA LYS A 159 1.36 9.75 16.04
C LYS A 159 0.08 8.96 16.28
N LYS A 160 -0.62 8.56 15.20
CA LYS A 160 -1.85 7.75 15.27
C LYS A 160 -1.59 6.28 15.61
N LEU A 161 -0.36 5.81 15.42
CA LEU A 161 0.05 4.43 15.64
C LEU A 161 0.56 4.18 17.06
N ILE A 162 0.95 5.23 17.79
CA ILE A 162 1.60 5.16 19.12
C ILE A 162 0.87 4.19 20.06
N ASP A 163 -0.45 4.26 20.13
CA ASP A 163 -1.24 3.43 21.05
C ASP A 163 -1.16 1.93 20.74
N PHE A 164 -1.04 1.58 19.46
CA PHE A 164 -0.91 0.17 19.01
C PHE A 164 0.54 -0.34 19.05
N ALA A 165 1.50 0.59 19.11
CA ALA A 165 2.93 0.32 19.02
C ALA A 165 3.68 0.51 20.35
N LYS A 166 2.98 0.58 21.50
CA LYS A 166 3.60 0.74 22.83
C LYS A 166 4.70 -0.30 23.05
N GLY A 167 5.91 0.18 23.37
CA GLY A 167 7.11 -0.65 23.58
C GLY A 167 7.71 -1.29 22.32
N LYS A 168 7.21 -0.97 21.13
CA LYS A 168 7.65 -1.53 19.85
C LYS A 168 8.39 -0.49 19.02
N LYS A 169 9.31 -0.96 18.18
CA LYS A 169 10.10 -0.09 17.30
C LYS A 169 9.23 0.46 16.16
N ILE A 170 9.27 1.77 15.96
CA ILE A 170 8.68 2.45 14.80
C ILE A 170 9.82 3.13 14.02
N VAL A 171 9.85 2.93 12.70
CA VAL A 171 10.82 3.56 11.81
C VAL A 171 10.09 4.40 10.79
N GLN A 172 10.41 5.69 10.76
CA GLN A 172 9.91 6.59 9.71
C GLN A 172 10.85 6.54 8.50
N THR A 173 10.27 6.46 7.30
CA THR A 173 10.98 6.55 6.03
C THR A 173 10.15 7.36 5.04
N PRO A 174 10.74 8.12 4.09
CA PRO A 174 9.94 8.73 3.03
C PRO A 174 9.21 7.68 2.18
N LEU A 175 8.10 8.08 1.56
CA LEU A 175 7.41 7.22 0.61
C LEU A 175 8.36 6.90 -0.57
N PRO A 176 8.47 5.62 -1.01
CA PRO A 176 9.35 5.26 -2.11
C PRO A 176 8.99 6.00 -3.40
N LEU A 177 10.00 6.36 -4.19
CA LEU A 177 9.78 6.90 -5.53
C LEU A 177 9.28 5.80 -6.47
N TYR A 178 8.22 6.10 -7.21
CA TYR A 178 7.75 5.24 -8.28
C TYR A 178 8.70 5.34 -9.48
N THR A 179 9.44 4.28 -9.75
CA THR A 179 10.40 4.22 -10.88
C THR A 179 9.79 3.63 -12.15
N ALA A 180 8.50 3.29 -12.13
CA ALA A 180 7.80 2.69 -13.27
C ALA A 180 7.46 3.70 -14.38
N PHE A 181 7.79 4.99 -14.19
CA PHE A 181 7.58 6.00 -15.21
C PHE A 181 8.69 5.93 -16.26
N GLY A 182 8.31 6.03 -17.54
CA GLY A 182 9.25 6.00 -18.66
C GLY A 182 10.27 7.16 -18.62
N LYS A 183 11.16 7.17 -19.61
CA LYS A 183 12.19 8.22 -19.71
C LYS A 183 11.54 9.61 -19.74
N LYS A 184 12.08 10.53 -18.92
CA LYS A 184 11.67 11.93 -18.89
C LYS A 184 11.80 12.54 -20.29
N ILE A 185 10.74 13.19 -20.76
CA ILE A 185 10.76 14.00 -21.99
C ILE A 185 10.89 15.49 -21.66
N SER A 186 11.31 16.29 -22.63
CA SER A 186 11.39 17.74 -22.46
C SER A 186 10.00 18.35 -22.26
N LYS A 187 9.93 19.47 -21.52
CA LYS A 187 8.68 20.23 -21.29
C LYS A 187 8.03 20.65 -22.61
N LEU A 188 8.84 21.06 -23.59
CA LEU A 188 8.38 21.44 -24.93
C LEU A 188 7.70 20.27 -25.65
N ASN A 189 8.35 19.09 -25.64
CA ASN A 189 7.79 17.90 -26.28
C ASN A 189 6.53 17.40 -25.57
N ALA A 190 6.49 17.47 -24.24
CA ALA A 190 5.29 17.14 -23.48
C ALA A 190 4.12 18.07 -23.84
N LYS A 191 4.35 19.39 -23.88
CA LYS A 191 3.34 20.37 -24.29
C LYS A 191 2.84 20.14 -25.71
N LYS A 192 3.75 19.93 -26.67
CA LYS A 192 3.40 19.63 -28.06
C LYS A 192 2.51 18.39 -28.16
N ARG A 193 2.84 17.31 -27.44
CA ARG A 193 2.04 16.07 -27.39
C ARG A 193 0.65 16.26 -26.78
N LEU A 194 0.49 17.23 -25.87
CA LEU A 194 -0.78 17.54 -25.22
C LEU A 194 -1.56 18.67 -25.94
N GLY A 195 -1.07 19.16 -27.08
CA GLY A 195 -1.70 20.29 -27.78
C GLY A 195 -1.62 21.63 -27.04
N LEU A 196 -0.67 21.80 -26.11
CA LEU A 196 -0.52 22.99 -25.29
C LEU A 196 0.49 23.96 -25.91
N GLN A 197 0.19 25.26 -25.86
CA GLN A 197 1.11 26.30 -26.35
C GLN A 197 2.40 26.37 -25.53
N LYS A 198 3.49 26.77 -26.21
CA LYS A 198 4.84 26.84 -25.64
C LYS A 198 4.91 27.76 -24.43
N ASP A 199 4.18 28.88 -24.45
CA ASP A 199 4.30 29.93 -23.44
C ASP A 199 3.23 29.85 -22.33
N ASN A 200 2.23 28.98 -22.48
CA ASN A 200 1.21 28.79 -21.45
C ASN A 200 1.83 28.30 -20.12
N ARG A 201 1.44 28.92 -19.01
CA ARG A 201 1.66 28.32 -17.69
C ARG A 201 0.69 27.16 -17.53
N VAL A 202 1.23 25.99 -17.18
CA VAL A 202 0.45 24.75 -17.06
C VAL A 202 0.60 24.26 -15.63
N LEU A 203 -0.54 24.16 -14.94
CA LEU A 203 -0.62 23.52 -13.64
C LEU A 203 -1.19 22.12 -13.82
N LEU A 204 -0.52 21.13 -13.24
CA LEU A 204 -0.95 19.74 -13.31
C LEU A 204 -1.43 19.30 -11.92
N PHE A 205 -2.62 18.70 -11.87
CA PHE A 205 -3.15 18.06 -10.68
C PHE A 205 -3.31 16.57 -10.96
N PHE A 206 -2.67 15.73 -10.14
CA PHE A 206 -2.76 14.28 -10.24
C PHE A 206 -3.39 13.72 -8.96
N GLY A 207 -4.45 12.94 -9.11
CA GLY A 207 -5.08 12.26 -7.98
C GLY A 207 -6.57 12.06 -8.17
N PHE A 208 -7.20 11.40 -7.20
CA PHE A 208 -8.66 11.29 -7.17
C PHE A 208 -9.30 12.64 -6.88
N ILE A 209 -10.41 12.93 -7.55
CA ILE A 209 -11.24 14.11 -7.29
C ILE A 209 -12.06 13.82 -6.02
N ARG A 210 -11.62 14.37 -4.89
CA ARG A 210 -12.26 14.28 -3.57
C ARG A 210 -12.17 15.63 -2.89
N HIS A 211 -13.17 15.98 -2.09
CA HIS A 211 -13.23 17.29 -1.40
C HIS A 211 -11.95 17.60 -0.61
N TYR A 212 -11.46 16.65 0.18
CA TYR A 212 -10.24 16.80 0.96
C TYR A 212 -8.94 16.97 0.13
N LYS A 213 -9.01 16.81 -1.20
CA LYS A 213 -7.88 17.06 -2.11
C LYS A 213 -7.80 18.50 -2.59
N GLY A 214 -8.80 19.34 -2.28
CA GLY A 214 -8.74 20.80 -2.50
C GLY A 214 -8.67 21.23 -3.96
N LEU A 215 -9.22 20.42 -4.89
CA LEU A 215 -9.26 20.80 -6.31
C LEU A 215 -10.12 22.05 -6.53
N ASP A 216 -11.19 22.20 -5.75
CA ASP A 216 -12.02 23.39 -5.72
C ASP A 216 -11.23 24.63 -5.27
N LEU A 217 -10.42 24.51 -4.22
CA LEU A 217 -9.54 25.57 -3.73
C LEU A 217 -8.49 25.94 -4.78
N LEU A 218 -7.90 24.95 -5.44
CA LEU A 218 -6.96 25.15 -6.54
C LEU A 218 -7.58 25.93 -7.70
N ILE A 219 -8.80 25.57 -8.11
CA ILE A 219 -9.52 26.27 -9.18
C ILE A 219 -9.86 27.71 -8.77
N LYS A 220 -10.33 27.92 -7.54
CA LYS A 220 -10.58 29.27 -6.99
C LYS A 220 -9.31 30.12 -6.99
N ALA A 221 -8.19 29.56 -6.55
CA ALA A 221 -6.91 30.25 -6.54
C ALA A 221 -6.44 30.62 -7.97
N LEU A 222 -6.71 29.78 -8.98
CA LEU A 222 -6.40 30.11 -10.38
C LEU A 222 -7.29 31.22 -10.96
N ALA A 223 -8.44 31.51 -10.35
CA ALA A 223 -9.29 32.63 -10.73
C ALA A 223 -8.81 33.97 -10.15
N GLU A 224 -7.95 33.94 -9.12
CA GLU A 224 -7.45 35.15 -8.46
C GLU A 224 -6.63 36.03 -9.42
N PRO A 225 -6.90 37.34 -9.50
CA PRO A 225 -6.18 38.26 -10.40
C PRO A 225 -4.66 38.26 -10.19
N LYS A 226 -4.20 37.99 -8.96
CA LYS A 226 -2.76 37.91 -8.63
C LYS A 226 -2.08 36.68 -9.22
N VAL A 227 -2.83 35.62 -9.53
CA VAL A 227 -2.33 34.34 -10.08
C VAL A 227 -2.51 34.26 -11.60
N ARG A 228 -3.52 34.96 -12.15
CA ARG A 228 -3.78 35.03 -13.60
C ARG A 228 -2.72 35.79 -14.41
N LYS A 229 -1.94 36.66 -13.78
CA LYS A 229 -0.79 37.36 -14.38
C LYS A 229 0.39 36.41 -14.53
#